data_AF-A0A7C1AAF3-F1
#
_entry.id   AF-A0A7C1AAF3-F1
#
_cell.length_a   1.000
_cell.length_b   1.000
_cell.length_c   1.000
_cell.angle_alpha   90.00
_cell.angle_beta   90.00
_cell.angle_gamma   90.00
#
_symmetry.space_group_name_H-M   'P 1'
#
loop_
_entity.id
_entity.type
_entity.pdbx_description
1 polymer ?
#
loop_
_entity_poly.entity_id
_entity_poly.type
_entity_poly.pdbx_seq_one_letter_code
_entity_poly.pdbx_strand_id
1 'polypeptide(L)'
;MTIGVATASHPYDYILCEFTLEIESACGDVNGDMKLNILDVVRLINYFYKGADPPVHFYHADVNPDGNLNILDVTRIIDYLYKTGELNCRNIKDDFPLTKGYYWKYDRYLTGSDIYDTVLVTVSDYNELTYIYSDSSVEKNVDIINEMVYVGNYTPMEFVYDFPMRVNNGWTVEDTGYIIYDSVVSVEAIGDLPVGYLEDVYQIQQSSTADGIEIYDTYKVIWFAPGVGMVKLYVWNGEPTITPDETWELIEYNVK
;
A
#
# COMPACT_ATOMS: atom_id res chain seq x y z
N MET A 1 8.56 26.19 9.42
CA MET A 1 7.60 26.32 8.31
C MET A 1 6.54 25.30 8.60
N THR A 2 5.32 25.73 8.91
CA THR A 2 4.22 24.81 9.19
C THR A 2 3.94 24.08 7.89
N ILE A 3 4.35 22.82 7.80
CA ILE A 3 3.99 21.93 6.70
C ILE A 3 2.46 21.84 6.76
N GLY A 4 1.79 22.32 5.72
CA GLY A 4 0.35 22.13 5.57
C GLY A 4 0.12 20.63 5.66
N VAL A 5 -0.61 20.19 6.68
CA VAL A 5 -0.90 18.78 6.86
C VAL A 5 -1.83 18.43 5.71
N ALA A 6 -1.32 17.81 4.66
CA ALA A 6 -2.16 17.09 3.73
C ALA A 6 -2.88 16.04 4.59
N THR A 7 -4.17 16.25 4.85
CA THR A 7 -4.98 15.29 5.58
C THR A 7 -5.47 14.31 4.54
N ALA A 8 -4.90 13.11 4.50
CA ALA A 8 -5.61 12.01 3.87
C ALA A 8 -6.79 11.65 4.78
N SER A 9 -7.98 11.57 4.20
CA SER A 9 -9.11 11.00 4.94
C SER A 9 -8.91 9.49 4.96
N HIS A 10 -8.67 8.92 6.13
CA HIS A 10 -8.92 7.50 6.33
C HIS A 10 -10.44 7.29 6.24
N PRO A 11 -10.99 6.43 5.37
CA PRO A 11 -12.41 6.09 5.40
C PRO A 11 -12.90 5.58 6.77
N TYR A 12 -11.98 5.21 7.68
CA TYR A 12 -12.28 4.80 9.04
C TYR A 12 -11.48 5.64 10.06
N ASP A 13 -12.18 6.39 10.90
CA ASP A 13 -11.59 6.99 12.10
C ASP A 13 -11.30 5.85 13.09
N TYR A 14 -10.09 5.29 13.04
CA TYR A 14 -9.65 4.35 14.06
C TYR A 14 -9.45 5.08 15.38
N ILE A 15 -9.95 4.49 16.47
CA ILE A 15 -9.54 4.90 17.81
C ILE A 15 -8.03 4.67 17.86
N LEU A 16 -7.26 5.74 17.96
CA LEU A 16 -5.81 5.69 18.13
C LEU A 16 -5.51 4.64 19.20
N CYS A 17 -4.81 3.57 18.83
CA CYS A 17 -4.13 2.73 19.79
C CYS A 17 -3.08 3.64 20.44
N GLU A 18 -3.46 4.32 21.52
CA GLU A 18 -2.57 5.23 22.23
C GLU A 18 -1.30 4.47 22.53
N PHE A 19 -0.18 5.06 22.07
CA PHE A 19 1.19 4.56 22.14
C PHE A 19 1.49 4.00 23.55
N THR A 20 1.17 2.73 23.74
CA THR A 20 1.50 1.96 24.93
C THR A 20 2.51 0.92 24.48
N LEU A 21 3.48 0.72 25.36
CA LEU A 21 4.76 0.07 25.11
C LEU A 21 4.63 -1.47 24.98
N GLU A 22 3.55 -1.95 24.37
CA GLU A 22 3.15 -3.36 24.27
C GLU A 22 2.93 -3.75 22.79
N ILE A 23 3.97 -3.63 21.96
CA ILE A 23 3.91 -4.05 20.55
C ILE A 23 3.74 -5.58 20.41
N GLU A 24 3.96 -6.36 21.49
CA GLU A 24 3.60 -7.78 21.56
C GLU A 24 2.08 -8.05 21.75
N SER A 25 1.27 -7.04 22.06
CA SER A 25 -0.14 -7.19 22.52
C SER A 25 -1.19 -7.01 21.40
N ALA A 26 -0.82 -6.43 20.26
CA ALA A 26 -1.76 -6.14 19.17
C ALA A 26 -1.78 -7.22 18.06
N CYS A 27 -0.76 -8.08 18.01
CA CYS A 27 -0.69 -9.13 17.00
C CYS A 27 -1.84 -10.14 17.20
N GLY A 28 -2.65 -10.35 16.17
CA GLY A 28 -3.88 -11.15 16.22
C GLY A 28 -5.13 -10.40 16.68
N ASP A 29 -5.03 -9.15 17.16
CA ASP A 29 -6.19 -8.31 17.49
C ASP A 29 -6.79 -7.71 16.21
N VAL A 30 -7.59 -8.53 15.54
CA VAL A 30 -8.18 -8.23 14.23
C VAL A 30 -9.33 -7.23 14.36
N ASN A 31 -10.04 -7.26 15.49
CA ASN A 31 -11.22 -6.43 15.73
C ASN A 31 -10.91 -5.10 16.45
N GLY A 32 -9.67 -4.91 16.92
CA GLY A 32 -9.19 -3.68 17.55
C GLY A 32 -9.70 -3.47 18.99
N ASP A 33 -10.16 -4.53 19.67
CA ASP A 33 -10.68 -4.47 21.04
C ASP A 33 -9.61 -4.68 22.12
N MET A 34 -8.34 -4.77 21.70
CA MET A 34 -7.15 -5.02 22.51
C MET A 34 -7.15 -6.39 23.20
N LYS A 35 -7.90 -7.37 22.66
CA LYS A 35 -7.95 -8.73 23.21
C LYS A 35 -7.95 -9.79 22.11
N LEU A 36 -6.81 -10.43 21.93
CA LEU A 36 -6.72 -11.63 21.10
C LEU A 36 -7.57 -12.79 21.66
N ASN A 37 -8.65 -13.12 20.96
CA ASN A 37 -9.56 -14.22 21.30
C ASN A 37 -10.29 -14.79 20.06
N ILE A 38 -11.28 -15.67 20.30
CA ILE A 38 -12.03 -16.33 19.19
C ILE A 38 -12.82 -15.33 18.33
N LEU A 39 -13.14 -14.14 18.84
CA LEU A 39 -13.84 -13.10 18.08
C LEU A 39 -12.97 -12.54 16.94
N ASP A 40 -11.65 -12.53 17.07
CA ASP A 40 -10.71 -12.14 16.00
C ASP A 40 -10.72 -13.16 14.85
N VAL A 41 -10.71 -14.44 15.20
CA VAL A 41 -10.89 -15.54 14.23
C VAL A 41 -12.23 -15.41 13.50
N VAL A 42 -13.31 -15.15 14.25
CA VAL A 42 -14.64 -14.94 13.68
C VAL A 42 -14.66 -13.72 12.76
N ARG A 43 -13.93 -12.65 13.10
CA ARG A 43 -13.81 -11.44 12.29
C ARG A 43 -13.17 -11.76 10.93
N LEU A 44 -12.03 -12.46 10.91
CA LEU A 44 -11.38 -12.89 9.65
C LEU A 44 -12.26 -13.81 8.80
N ILE A 45 -12.89 -14.82 9.42
CA ILE A 45 -13.80 -15.72 8.69
C ILE A 45 -14.98 -14.94 8.08
N ASN A 46 -15.55 -13.99 8.81
CA ASN A 46 -16.65 -13.17 8.30
C ASN A 46 -16.17 -12.23 7.19
N TYR A 47 -14.95 -11.68 7.29
CA TYR A 47 -14.33 -10.90 6.22
C TYR A 47 -14.20 -11.74 4.94
N PHE A 48 -13.51 -12.88 5.01
CA PHE A 48 -13.25 -13.72 3.83
C PHE A 48 -14.50 -14.35 3.21
N TYR A 49 -15.49 -14.73 4.02
CA TYR A 49 -16.58 -15.61 3.55
C TYR A 49 -17.99 -15.04 3.73
N LYS A 50 -18.15 -13.87 4.35
CA LYS A 50 -19.47 -13.28 4.60
C LYS A 50 -19.58 -11.81 4.18
N GLY A 51 -18.56 -11.25 3.53
CA GLY A 51 -18.56 -9.85 3.11
C GLY A 51 -18.63 -8.86 4.27
N ALA A 52 -18.13 -9.25 5.44
CA ALA A 52 -17.94 -8.30 6.52
C ALA A 52 -16.75 -7.37 6.18
N ASP A 53 -16.68 -6.22 6.85
CA ASP A 53 -15.54 -5.33 6.75
C ASP A 53 -14.20 -6.08 7.07
N PRO A 54 -13.07 -5.73 6.44
CA PRO A 54 -11.74 -6.23 6.80
C PRO A 54 -11.34 -5.92 8.24
N PRO A 55 -10.19 -6.46 8.68
CA PRO A 55 -9.60 -6.13 9.96
C PRO A 55 -9.50 -4.63 10.19
N VAL A 56 -9.51 -4.24 11.47
CA VAL A 56 -9.25 -2.84 11.84
C VAL A 56 -7.83 -2.44 11.42
N HIS A 57 -6.89 -3.36 11.60
CA HIS A 57 -5.48 -3.18 11.28
C HIS A 57 -4.99 -4.36 10.45
N PHE A 58 -4.51 -4.10 9.23
CA PHE A 58 -4.02 -5.15 8.33
C PHE A 58 -2.88 -5.96 8.98
N TYR A 59 -1.93 -5.24 9.56
CA TYR A 59 -0.71 -5.80 10.15
C TYR A 59 -0.94 -6.59 11.43
N HIS A 60 -2.04 -6.32 12.14
CA HIS A 60 -2.42 -7.16 13.28
C HIS A 60 -3.05 -8.48 12.83
N ALA A 61 -3.58 -8.52 11.60
CA ALA A 61 -4.28 -9.67 11.06
C ALA A 61 -3.36 -10.60 10.24
N ASP A 62 -2.33 -10.07 9.58
CA ASP A 62 -1.28 -10.85 8.91
C ASP A 62 -0.27 -11.38 9.96
N VAL A 63 -0.65 -12.50 10.59
CA VAL A 63 0.07 -13.09 11.73
C VAL A 63 1.11 -14.14 11.32
N ASN A 64 1.19 -14.45 10.02
CA ASN A 64 2.28 -15.21 9.40
C ASN A 64 2.92 -14.38 8.31
N PRO A 65 3.65 -13.34 8.71
CA PRO A 65 3.67 -12.08 8.03
C PRO A 65 4.28 -12.24 6.64
N ASP A 66 3.43 -12.49 5.67
CA ASP A 66 3.78 -12.86 4.29
C ASP A 66 3.12 -11.91 3.28
N GLY A 67 2.40 -10.90 3.78
CA GLY A 67 1.71 -9.90 2.99
C GLY A 67 0.35 -10.36 2.45
N ASN A 68 -0.05 -11.62 2.66
CA ASN A 68 -1.31 -12.16 2.16
C ASN A 68 -2.22 -12.52 3.32
N LEU A 69 -3.21 -11.66 3.55
CA LEU A 69 -4.21 -11.93 4.58
C LEU A 69 -5.18 -13.01 4.10
N ASN A 70 -5.02 -14.25 4.60
CA ASN A 70 -5.78 -15.40 4.13
C ASN A 70 -6.13 -16.41 5.24
N ILE A 71 -6.54 -17.63 4.87
CA ILE A 71 -6.95 -18.65 5.83
C ILE A 71 -5.79 -19.16 6.70
N LEU A 72 -4.54 -19.00 6.26
CA LEU A 72 -3.36 -19.38 7.03
C LEU A 72 -3.27 -18.51 8.30
N ASP A 73 -3.56 -17.21 8.23
CA ASP A 73 -3.60 -16.33 9.39
C ASP A 73 -4.63 -16.79 10.44
N VAL A 74 -5.82 -17.17 9.96
CA VAL A 74 -6.87 -17.75 10.81
C VAL A 74 -6.36 -19.00 11.51
N THR A 75 -5.68 -19.89 10.78
CA THR A 75 -5.15 -21.12 11.38
C THR A 75 -4.06 -20.83 12.41
N ARG A 76 -3.24 -19.79 12.20
CA ARG A 76 -2.19 -19.35 13.13
C ARG A 76 -2.76 -18.77 14.42
N ILE A 77 -3.79 -17.93 14.33
CA ILE A 77 -4.48 -17.42 15.53
C ILE A 77 -5.08 -18.57 16.34
N ILE A 78 -5.72 -19.55 15.70
CA ILE A 78 -6.26 -20.74 16.38
C ILE A 78 -5.14 -21.56 17.04
N ASP A 79 -4.01 -21.74 16.36
CA ASP A 79 -2.86 -22.50 16.88
C ASP A 79 -2.24 -21.82 18.12
N TYR A 80 -2.17 -20.49 18.11
CA TYR A 80 -1.75 -19.68 19.26
C TYR A 80 -2.75 -19.80 20.43
N LEU A 81 -4.05 -19.61 20.17
CA LEU A 81 -5.07 -19.58 21.23
C LEU A 81 -5.25 -20.92 21.95
N TYR A 82 -5.09 -22.04 21.25
CA TYR A 82 -5.50 -23.35 21.74
C TYR A 82 -4.41 -24.42 21.77
N LYS A 83 -3.19 -24.10 21.32
CA LYS A 83 -2.04 -25.02 21.35
C LYS A 83 -0.78 -24.31 21.85
N THR A 84 0.32 -24.41 21.11
CA THR A 84 1.63 -23.84 21.45
C THR A 84 2.20 -23.05 20.28
N GLY A 85 1.32 -22.58 19.39
CA GLY A 85 1.72 -21.74 18.27
C GLY A 85 2.21 -20.38 18.76
N GLU A 86 2.97 -19.70 17.92
CA GLU A 86 3.39 -18.31 18.10
C GLU A 86 2.85 -17.48 16.95
N LEU A 87 2.51 -16.23 17.24
CA LEU A 87 2.16 -15.25 16.21
C LEU A 87 3.39 -14.41 15.89
N ASN A 88 3.51 -14.02 14.63
CA ASN A 88 4.52 -13.10 14.19
C ASN A 88 3.85 -12.06 13.29
N CYS A 89 3.65 -10.86 13.80
CA CYS A 89 3.12 -9.77 13.01
C CYS A 89 4.25 -8.85 12.61
N ARG A 90 4.21 -8.38 11.35
CA ARG A 90 5.04 -7.27 10.89
C ARG A 90 4.45 -5.94 11.34
N ASN A 91 5.28 -4.92 11.32
CA ASN A 91 4.83 -3.54 11.28
C ASN A 91 4.74 -3.07 9.82
N ILE A 92 3.88 -2.10 9.53
CA ILE A 92 3.84 -1.41 8.23
C ILE A 92 5.22 -0.86 7.79
N LYS A 93 6.09 -0.56 8.75
CA LYS A 93 7.50 -0.16 8.54
C LYS A 93 8.42 -1.28 8.03
N ASP A 94 7.98 -2.54 8.11
CA ASP A 94 8.72 -3.69 7.60
C ASP A 94 8.38 -3.94 6.12
N ASP A 95 7.14 -3.69 5.72
CA ASP A 95 6.66 -3.85 4.34
C ASP A 95 7.02 -2.68 3.41
N PHE A 96 7.13 -1.46 3.96
CA PHE A 96 7.78 -0.36 3.27
C PHE A 96 9.17 -0.14 3.85
N PRO A 97 10.23 -0.42 3.09
CA PRO A 97 11.58 -0.39 3.62
C PRO A 97 11.99 1.01 4.06
N LEU A 98 12.24 1.16 5.35
CA LEU A 98 12.82 2.38 5.93
C LEU A 98 14.32 2.22 6.26
N THR A 99 14.86 1.02 6.02
CA THR A 99 16.29 0.73 6.20
C THR A 99 17.05 0.93 4.90
N LYS A 100 18.30 1.39 4.99
CA LYS A 100 19.14 1.61 3.81
C LYS A 100 19.32 0.34 2.99
N GLY A 101 19.09 0.41 1.68
CA GLY A 101 19.18 -0.76 0.80
C GLY A 101 18.61 -0.54 -0.59
N TYR A 102 18.67 -1.57 -1.42
CA TYR A 102 18.01 -1.64 -2.72
C TYR A 102 16.77 -2.51 -2.59
N TYR A 103 15.63 -2.02 -3.11
CA TYR A 103 14.33 -2.60 -2.80
C TYR A 103 13.50 -2.93 -4.01
N TRP A 104 13.52 -2.10 -5.05
CA TRP A 104 12.75 -2.34 -6.26
C TRP A 104 13.52 -1.99 -7.49
N LYS A 105 13.20 -2.68 -8.58
CA LYS A 105 13.65 -2.35 -9.91
C LYS A 105 12.51 -2.52 -10.89
N TYR A 106 12.35 -1.50 -11.72
CA TYR A 106 11.27 -1.39 -12.68
C TYR A 106 11.84 -1.25 -14.07
N ASP A 107 11.20 -1.88 -15.05
CA ASP A 107 11.31 -1.44 -16.43
C ASP A 107 10.21 -0.42 -16.71
N ARG A 108 10.61 0.72 -17.29
CA ARG A 108 9.76 1.85 -17.65
C ARG A 108 9.65 1.92 -19.17
N TYR A 109 8.45 2.18 -19.67
CA TYR A 109 8.14 2.23 -21.10
C TYR A 109 7.37 3.50 -21.42
N LEU A 110 7.60 4.06 -22.61
CA LEU A 110 6.76 5.10 -23.20
C LEU A 110 5.92 4.49 -24.33
N THR A 111 4.78 5.10 -24.65
CA THR A 111 3.91 4.60 -25.73
C THR A 111 4.69 4.36 -27.03
N GLY A 112 4.55 3.14 -27.58
CA GLY A 112 5.17 2.77 -28.85
C GLY A 112 6.68 2.57 -28.79
N SER A 113 7.28 2.52 -27.60
CA SER A 113 8.69 2.23 -27.38
C SER A 113 8.90 0.83 -26.77
N ASP A 114 10.09 0.27 -26.97
CA ASP A 114 10.61 -0.81 -26.11
C ASP A 114 10.94 -0.24 -24.71
N ILE A 115 11.70 -0.96 -23.89
CA ILE A 115 12.16 -0.47 -22.58
C ILE A 115 12.83 0.90 -22.77
N TYR A 116 12.23 1.92 -22.15
CA TYR A 116 12.71 3.30 -22.19
C TYR A 116 13.78 3.54 -21.13
N ASP A 117 13.59 3.00 -19.92
CA ASP A 117 14.58 3.05 -18.84
C ASP A 117 14.42 1.86 -17.89
N THR A 118 15.46 1.55 -17.12
CA THR A 118 15.40 0.61 -16.00
C THR A 118 15.69 1.40 -14.72
N VAL A 119 14.67 1.56 -13.88
CA VAL A 119 14.71 2.42 -12.70
C VAL A 119 14.98 1.59 -11.46
N LEU A 120 16.02 1.96 -10.71
CA LEU A 120 16.34 1.36 -9.42
C LEU A 120 15.80 2.22 -8.29
N VAL A 121 15.11 1.61 -7.33
CA VAL A 121 14.63 2.30 -6.13
C VAL A 121 15.38 1.78 -4.92
N THR A 122 16.08 2.71 -4.27
CA THR A 122 16.89 2.45 -3.08
C THR A 122 16.42 3.33 -1.93
N VAL A 123 16.61 2.89 -0.70
CA VAL A 123 16.48 3.74 0.47
C VAL A 123 17.86 4.31 0.77
N SER A 124 18.02 5.62 0.59
CA SER A 124 19.28 6.36 0.79
C SER A 124 19.54 6.59 2.28
N ASP A 125 18.51 7.08 2.97
CA ASP A 125 18.42 7.41 4.39
C ASP A 125 17.03 7.04 4.96
N TYR A 126 16.85 7.14 6.28
CA TYR A 126 15.59 6.80 6.94
C TYR A 126 14.44 7.65 6.36
N ASN A 127 13.37 7.00 5.91
CA ASN A 127 12.19 7.63 5.28
C ASN A 127 12.44 8.31 3.92
N GLU A 128 13.50 7.95 3.18
CA GLU A 128 13.77 8.54 1.86
C GLU A 128 14.03 7.47 0.80
N LEU A 129 13.23 7.47 -0.27
CA LEU A 129 13.40 6.65 -1.46
C LEU A 129 14.10 7.44 -2.55
N THR A 130 15.22 6.93 -3.05
CA THR A 130 15.87 7.45 -4.26
C THR A 130 15.50 6.59 -5.45
N TYR A 131 14.83 7.18 -6.44
CA TYR A 131 14.58 6.63 -7.76
C TYR A 131 15.75 7.01 -8.67
N ILE A 132 16.50 6.02 -9.14
CA ILE A 132 17.69 6.19 -9.96
C ILE A 132 17.35 5.79 -11.40
N TYR A 133 17.40 6.77 -12.28
CA TYR A 133 17.22 6.64 -13.73
C TYR A 133 18.59 6.51 -14.42
N SER A 134 18.58 6.24 -15.72
CA SER A 134 19.81 6.15 -16.50
C SER A 134 20.66 7.44 -16.52
N ASP A 135 20.04 8.61 -16.43
CA ASP A 135 20.69 9.92 -16.55
C ASP A 135 20.50 10.86 -15.34
N SER A 136 19.68 10.45 -14.36
CA SER A 136 19.22 11.30 -13.28
C SER A 136 18.77 10.50 -12.05
N SER A 137 18.48 11.19 -10.96
CA SER A 137 17.87 10.58 -9.78
C SER A 137 16.89 11.55 -9.11
N VAL A 138 15.86 10.99 -8.48
CA VAL A 138 14.83 11.74 -7.74
C VAL A 138 14.65 11.09 -6.38
N GLU A 139 14.92 11.84 -5.32
CA GLU A 139 14.58 11.45 -3.94
C GLU A 139 13.07 11.62 -3.73
N LYS A 140 12.44 10.87 -2.81
CA LYS A 140 11.03 10.95 -2.39
C LYS A 140 10.96 10.65 -0.90
N ASN A 141 10.23 11.45 -0.13
CA ASN A 141 9.99 11.17 1.28
C ASN A 141 8.95 10.06 1.41
N VAL A 142 9.11 9.24 2.45
CA VAL A 142 8.16 8.22 2.89
C VAL A 142 7.75 8.51 4.31
N ASP A 143 6.47 8.77 4.51
CA ASP A 143 5.89 8.87 5.83
C ASP A 143 4.84 7.79 6.03
N ILE A 144 4.71 7.30 7.26
CA ILE A 144 3.69 6.33 7.62
C ILE A 144 2.92 6.86 8.81
N ILE A 145 1.65 7.13 8.60
CA ILE A 145 0.76 7.75 9.60
C ILE A 145 -0.59 7.02 9.52
N ASN A 146 -1.08 6.53 10.67
CA ASN A 146 -2.36 5.83 10.77
C ASN A 146 -2.53 4.70 9.74
N GLU A 147 -1.49 3.88 9.56
CA GLU A 147 -1.45 2.78 8.58
C GLU A 147 -1.60 3.20 7.11
N MET A 148 -1.50 4.50 6.82
CA MET A 148 -1.36 5.00 5.46
C MET A 148 0.12 5.24 5.16
N VAL A 149 0.58 4.77 4.02
CA VAL A 149 1.92 5.04 3.50
C VAL A 149 1.83 6.21 2.52
N TYR A 150 2.63 7.24 2.74
CA TYR A 150 2.71 8.44 1.91
C TYR A 150 4.07 8.44 1.23
N VAL A 151 4.11 8.60 -0.10
CA VAL A 151 5.33 8.68 -0.88
C VAL A 151 5.29 9.92 -1.76
N GLY A 152 6.26 10.84 -1.60
CA GLY A 152 6.30 12.06 -2.42
C GLY A 152 7.34 13.11 -1.98
N ASN A 153 7.51 14.14 -2.82
CA ASN A 153 8.45 15.25 -2.59
C ASN A 153 7.78 16.57 -2.20
N TYR A 154 6.55 16.74 -2.64
CA TYR A 154 5.77 17.95 -2.47
C TYR A 154 4.38 17.52 -2.01
N THR A 155 3.68 18.43 -1.35
CA THR A 155 2.24 18.30 -1.23
C THR A 155 1.62 18.74 -2.56
N PRO A 156 0.61 18.03 -3.08
CA PRO A 156 0.09 16.75 -2.57
C PRO A 156 1.06 15.58 -2.86
N MET A 157 1.06 14.59 -1.97
CA MET A 157 1.91 13.40 -2.09
C MET A 157 1.55 12.61 -3.36
N GLU A 158 2.55 12.00 -3.99
CA GLU A 158 2.40 11.38 -5.32
C GLU A 158 1.71 10.02 -5.28
N PHE A 159 1.99 9.25 -4.22
CA PHE A 159 1.33 7.99 -3.93
C PHE A 159 0.94 7.97 -2.45
N VAL A 160 -0.29 7.58 -2.19
CA VAL A 160 -0.76 7.24 -0.84
C VAL A 160 -1.37 5.85 -0.91
N TYR A 161 -1.08 5.00 0.07
CA TYR A 161 -1.62 3.65 0.15
C TYR A 161 -2.30 3.46 1.51
N ASP A 162 -3.59 3.16 1.49
CA ASP A 162 -4.39 2.91 2.69
C ASP A 162 -4.51 1.42 2.99
N PHE A 163 -4.11 0.99 4.18
CA PHE A 163 -4.22 -0.40 4.60
C PHE A 163 -5.28 -0.57 5.70
N PRO A 164 -6.11 -1.62 5.64
CA PRO A 164 -6.28 -2.55 4.52
C PRO A 164 -7.05 -1.93 3.35
N MET A 165 -6.58 -2.19 2.12
CA MET A 165 -7.28 -1.76 0.90
C MET A 165 -8.59 -2.53 0.71
N ARG A 166 -9.62 -1.86 0.17
CA ARG A 166 -10.96 -2.43 -0.05
C ARG A 166 -11.50 -2.06 -1.42
N VAL A 167 -11.89 -3.06 -2.19
CA VAL A 167 -12.55 -2.84 -3.50
C VAL A 167 -13.83 -2.00 -3.33
N ASN A 168 -13.99 -1.00 -4.20
CA ASN A 168 -15.02 0.04 -4.18
C ASN A 168 -14.90 1.09 -3.07
N ASN A 169 -13.79 1.10 -2.32
CA ASN A 169 -13.45 2.19 -1.42
C ASN A 169 -12.26 2.98 -1.98
N GLY A 170 -11.92 4.07 -1.31
CA GLY A 170 -10.84 4.94 -1.67
C GLY A 170 -10.51 5.91 -0.56
N TRP A 171 -9.52 6.75 -0.81
CA TRP A 171 -9.12 7.84 0.07
C TRP A 171 -8.91 9.11 -0.75
N THR A 172 -8.97 10.25 -0.07
CA THR A 172 -8.69 11.55 -0.70
C THR A 172 -7.53 12.21 -0.01
N VAL A 173 -6.63 12.81 -0.79
CA VAL A 173 -5.51 13.63 -0.30
C VAL A 173 -5.78 15.07 -0.70
N GLU A 174 -5.98 15.93 0.28
CA GLU A 174 -6.21 17.36 0.05
C GLU A 174 -4.92 18.17 0.24
N ASP A 175 -4.61 19.05 -0.71
CA ASP A 175 -3.60 20.09 -0.56
C ASP A 175 -4.00 21.38 -1.27
N THR A 176 -4.19 22.46 -0.50
CA THR A 176 -4.28 23.85 -0.99
C THR A 176 -5.19 24.04 -2.24
N GLY A 177 -6.40 23.47 -2.22
CA GLY A 177 -7.38 23.59 -3.32
C GLY A 177 -7.27 22.52 -4.41
N TYR A 178 -6.28 21.63 -4.32
CA TYR A 178 -6.13 20.42 -5.12
C TYR A 178 -6.51 19.20 -4.28
N ILE A 179 -7.27 18.27 -4.88
CA ILE A 179 -7.69 17.03 -4.23
C ILE A 179 -7.34 15.86 -5.13
N ILE A 180 -6.58 14.90 -4.61
CA ILE A 180 -6.36 13.58 -5.24
C ILE A 180 -7.41 12.62 -4.71
N TYR A 181 -7.99 11.85 -5.62
CA TYR A 181 -8.88 10.73 -5.31
C TYR A 181 -8.21 9.45 -5.75
N ASP A 182 -7.96 8.56 -4.81
CA ASP A 182 -7.55 7.19 -5.08
C ASP A 182 -8.73 6.26 -4.81
N SER A 183 -9.01 5.33 -5.71
CA SER A 183 -10.07 4.34 -5.55
C SER A 183 -9.58 2.94 -5.89
N VAL A 184 -9.78 2.00 -4.99
CA VAL A 184 -9.46 0.58 -5.20
C VAL A 184 -10.57 -0.03 -6.04
N VAL A 185 -10.27 -0.43 -7.26
CA VAL A 185 -11.25 -0.91 -8.23
C VAL A 185 -11.32 -2.43 -8.33
N SER A 186 -10.25 -3.14 -8.00
CA SER A 186 -10.23 -4.60 -7.92
C SER A 186 -9.07 -5.11 -7.06
N VAL A 187 -9.17 -6.37 -6.64
CA VAL A 187 -8.07 -7.15 -6.09
C VAL A 187 -8.06 -8.50 -6.79
N GLU A 188 -6.94 -8.85 -7.41
CA GLU A 188 -6.82 -10.06 -8.23
C GLU A 188 -5.41 -10.64 -8.14
N ALA A 189 -5.30 -11.96 -8.32
CA ALA A 189 -4.02 -12.62 -8.51
C ALA A 189 -3.49 -12.36 -9.92
N ILE A 190 -2.21 -12.01 -10.04
CA ILE A 190 -1.55 -11.74 -11.32
C ILE A 190 -0.37 -12.70 -11.48
N GLY A 191 -0.41 -13.51 -12.55
CA GLY A 191 0.59 -14.56 -12.81
C GLY A 191 1.58 -14.24 -13.93
N ASP A 192 1.38 -13.15 -14.66
CA ASP A 192 2.16 -12.75 -15.83
C ASP A 192 3.01 -11.49 -15.58
N LEU A 193 3.28 -11.15 -14.31
CA LEU A 193 4.25 -10.10 -13.98
C LEU A 193 5.68 -10.61 -14.21
N PRO A 194 6.62 -9.72 -14.55
CA PRO A 194 8.03 -10.09 -14.65
C PRO A 194 8.61 -10.66 -13.34
N VAL A 195 8.13 -10.19 -12.18
CA VAL A 195 8.48 -10.73 -10.85
C VAL A 195 7.83 -12.10 -10.53
N GLY A 196 6.95 -12.60 -11.39
CA GLY A 196 6.23 -13.86 -11.20
C GLY A 196 4.82 -13.68 -10.66
N TYR A 197 4.34 -14.71 -9.95
CA TYR A 197 2.96 -14.77 -9.46
C TYR A 197 2.81 -14.04 -8.11
N LEU A 198 1.77 -13.21 -8.00
CA LEU A 198 1.34 -12.55 -6.76
C LEU A 198 -0.16 -12.78 -6.54
N GLU A 199 -0.55 -13.06 -5.29
CA GLU A 199 -1.92 -13.45 -4.93
C GLU A 199 -2.87 -12.25 -4.81
N ASP A 200 -2.50 -11.25 -4.02
CA ASP A 200 -3.35 -10.09 -3.73
C ASP A 200 -2.78 -8.82 -4.35
N VAL A 201 -3.11 -8.56 -5.61
CA VAL A 201 -2.73 -7.31 -6.30
C VAL A 201 -3.93 -6.39 -6.42
N TYR A 202 -3.87 -5.26 -5.73
CA TYR A 202 -4.90 -4.23 -5.70
C TYR A 202 -4.70 -3.26 -6.85
N GLN A 203 -5.71 -3.11 -7.71
CA GLN A 203 -5.75 -2.06 -8.72
C GLN A 203 -6.36 -0.80 -8.11
N ILE A 204 -5.64 0.31 -8.17
CA ILE A 204 -6.02 1.62 -7.64
C ILE A 204 -6.06 2.61 -8.80
N GLN A 205 -7.16 3.33 -8.96
CA GLN A 205 -7.30 4.43 -9.91
C GLN A 205 -7.12 5.75 -9.19
N GLN A 206 -6.22 6.58 -9.71
CA GLN A 206 -5.92 7.91 -9.18
C GLN A 206 -6.39 8.99 -10.16
N SER A 207 -7.18 9.94 -9.65
CA SER A 207 -7.65 11.12 -10.37
C SER A 207 -7.49 12.37 -9.50
N SER A 208 -7.64 13.55 -10.08
CA SER A 208 -7.48 14.80 -9.34
C SER A 208 -8.49 15.87 -9.72
N THR A 209 -8.79 16.77 -8.77
CA THR A 209 -9.57 17.98 -9.01
C THR A 209 -8.80 19.20 -8.51
N ALA A 210 -9.00 20.36 -9.15
CA ALA A 210 -8.57 21.67 -8.67
C ALA A 210 -9.79 22.59 -8.56
N ASP A 211 -9.99 23.21 -7.40
CA ASP A 211 -11.14 24.07 -7.10
C ASP A 211 -12.51 23.43 -7.41
N GLY A 212 -12.60 22.10 -7.24
CA GLY A 212 -13.82 21.31 -7.50
C GLY A 212 -14.07 20.99 -8.97
N ILE A 213 -13.11 21.26 -9.86
CA ILE A 213 -13.15 20.88 -11.28
C ILE A 213 -12.18 19.72 -11.50
N GLU A 214 -12.65 18.65 -12.13
CA GLU A 214 -11.79 17.51 -12.49
C GLU A 214 -10.70 17.96 -13.46
N ILE A 215 -9.46 17.61 -13.13
CA ILE A 215 -8.29 17.90 -13.94
C ILE A 215 -7.55 16.59 -14.19
N TYR A 216 -7.30 16.34 -15.46
CA TYR A 216 -6.56 15.17 -15.91
C TYR A 216 -5.10 15.50 -16.22
N ASP A 217 -4.49 16.39 -15.44
CA ASP A 217 -3.07 16.72 -15.66
C ASP A 217 -2.21 15.44 -15.61
N THR A 218 -2.58 14.48 -14.74
CA THR A 218 -2.04 13.11 -14.77
C THR A 218 -3.04 12.11 -14.17
N TYR A 219 -3.64 11.24 -14.98
CA TYR A 219 -4.44 10.09 -14.50
C TYR A 219 -3.53 8.86 -14.35
N LYS A 220 -3.72 8.08 -13.29
CA LYS A 220 -2.92 6.86 -13.06
C LYS A 220 -3.77 5.64 -12.73
N VAL A 221 -3.28 4.48 -13.13
CA VAL A 221 -3.73 3.19 -12.59
C VAL A 221 -2.52 2.49 -11.99
N ILE A 222 -2.60 2.21 -10.69
CA ILE A 222 -1.53 1.61 -9.90
C ILE A 222 -1.95 0.18 -9.56
N TRP A 223 -1.04 -0.77 -9.66
CA TRP A 223 -1.20 -2.09 -9.09
C TRP A 223 -0.23 -2.21 -7.93
N PHE A 224 -0.79 -2.51 -6.76
CA PHE A 224 -0.06 -2.57 -5.51
C PHE A 224 -0.29 -3.93 -4.85
N ALA A 225 0.78 -4.57 -4.39
CA ALA A 225 0.73 -5.81 -3.63
C ALA A 225 1.30 -5.59 -2.22
N PRO A 226 0.55 -5.84 -1.13
CA PRO A 226 1.08 -5.76 0.24
C PRO A 226 2.30 -6.67 0.42
N GLY A 227 3.25 -6.26 1.27
CA GLY A 227 4.56 -6.93 1.41
C GLY A 227 5.50 -6.84 0.20
N VAL A 228 5.03 -6.31 -0.95
CA VAL A 228 5.85 -6.16 -2.18
C VAL A 228 5.98 -4.70 -2.59
N GLY A 229 4.91 -3.91 -2.61
CA GLY A 229 4.90 -2.54 -3.11
C GLY A 229 4.14 -2.37 -4.43
N MET A 230 4.46 -1.31 -5.17
CA MET A 230 3.93 -1.10 -6.52
C MET A 230 4.50 -2.15 -7.47
N VAL A 231 3.65 -2.88 -8.17
CA VAL A 231 4.08 -3.95 -9.11
C VAL A 231 3.89 -3.54 -10.57
N LYS A 232 2.97 -2.61 -10.82
CA LYS A 232 2.69 -2.07 -12.15
C LYS A 232 2.09 -0.67 -12.03
N LEU A 233 2.37 0.20 -13.00
CA LEU A 233 1.83 1.55 -13.06
C LEU A 233 1.53 1.92 -14.50
N TYR A 234 0.35 2.48 -14.74
CA TYR A 234 -0.02 3.17 -15.98
C TYR A 234 -0.26 4.64 -15.72
N VAL A 235 0.23 5.49 -16.62
CA VAL A 235 0.14 6.95 -16.53
C VAL A 235 -0.39 7.51 -17.85
N TRP A 236 -1.33 8.44 -17.75
CA TRP A 236 -1.84 9.26 -18.86
C TRP A 236 -1.66 10.73 -18.51
N ASN A 237 -1.08 11.50 -19.43
CA ASN A 237 -0.92 12.96 -19.34
C ASN A 237 -2.17 13.65 -19.92
N GLY A 238 -3.32 13.33 -19.35
CA GLY A 238 -4.62 13.70 -19.89
C GLY A 238 -5.69 12.68 -19.53
N GLU A 239 -6.83 12.84 -20.18
CA GLU A 239 -7.96 11.90 -20.14
C GLU A 239 -7.50 10.47 -20.48
N PRO A 240 -7.87 9.46 -19.68
CA PRO A 240 -7.44 8.09 -19.93
C PRO A 240 -7.98 7.57 -21.26
N THR A 241 -7.08 7.06 -22.09
CA THR A 241 -7.40 6.37 -23.34
C THR A 241 -7.07 4.87 -23.23
N ILE A 242 -7.30 4.11 -24.31
CA ILE A 242 -6.99 2.66 -24.34
C ILE A 242 -5.50 2.40 -24.10
N THR A 243 -4.62 3.32 -24.47
CA THR A 243 -3.16 3.14 -24.36
C THR A 243 -2.58 4.19 -23.42
N PRO A 244 -1.86 3.81 -22.35
CA PRO A 244 -1.16 4.75 -21.48
C PRO A 244 0.02 5.41 -22.18
N ASP A 245 0.32 6.63 -21.76
CA ASP A 245 1.50 7.40 -22.21
C ASP A 245 2.79 6.78 -21.69
N GLU A 246 2.73 6.24 -20.47
CA GLU A 246 3.86 5.66 -19.77
C GLU A 246 3.42 4.47 -18.92
N THR A 247 4.25 3.42 -18.89
CA THR A 247 4.02 2.23 -18.07
C THR A 247 5.25 1.81 -17.30
N TRP A 248 5.05 1.20 -16.14
CA TRP A 248 6.11 0.60 -15.33
C TRP A 248 5.72 -0.82 -14.97
N GLU A 249 6.69 -1.72 -14.99
CA GLU A 249 6.54 -3.10 -14.51
C GLU A 249 7.67 -3.43 -13.55
N LEU A 250 7.32 -3.97 -12.38
CA LEU A 250 8.30 -4.43 -11.41
C LEU A 250 8.97 -5.71 -11.95
N ILE A 251 10.31 -5.71 -11.97
CA ILE A 251 11.12 -6.83 -12.47
C ILE A 251 11.96 -7.50 -11.38
N GLU A 252 12.21 -6.81 -10.27
CA GLU A 252 12.91 -7.36 -9.11
C GLU A 252 12.53 -6.60 -7.84
N TYR A 253 12.39 -7.30 -6.71
CA TYR A 253 12.18 -6.68 -5.40
C TYR A 253 12.94 -7.39 -4.28
N ASN A 254 13.27 -6.65 -3.22
CA ASN A 254 14.00 -7.13 -2.04
C ASN A 254 13.39 -6.59 -0.74
N VAL A 255 12.07 -6.63 -0.66
CA VAL A 255 11.33 -6.33 0.58
C VAL A 255 11.46 -7.54 1.52
N LYS A 256 11.60 -7.28 2.83
CA LYS A 256 11.80 -8.33 3.83
C LYS A 256 10.46 -8.81 4.37
#